data_AF-A0A7Y8HNY0-F1
#
_entry.id   AF-A0A7Y8HNY0-F1
#
_cell.length_a   1.000
_cell.length_b   1.000
_cell.length_c   1.000
_cell.angle_alpha   90.00
_cell.angle_beta   90.00
_cell.angle_gamma   90.00
#
_symmetry.space_group_name_H-M   'P 1'
#
loop_
_entity.id
_entity.type
_entity.pdbx_description
1 polymer ?
#
loop_
_entity_poly.entity_id
_entity_poly.type
_entity_poly.pdbx_seq_one_letter_code
_entity_poly.pdbx_strand_id
1 'polypeptide(L)'
;MMWGNGQRLLSSFASRFTPHASRHTVLRNARGFTFIEIMVVVAILAILAALVIPRIMGRTDDAKRTAAKVQIRNIEGALQLYKLDNGVYPSTEQGLKALVEKPSVGVIPKKWKIGGYLPKLPEDPWQNPYKYVSPSQKRTPSGTPLGDYEIMSLGTDGEVGGEGINADITNLNLDKD
;
A
#
# COMPACT_ATOMS: atom_id res chain seq x y z
N MET A 1 -65.13 35.27 -50.21
CA MET A 1 -65.52 35.91 -51.49
C MET A 1 -64.42 35.67 -52.51
N MET A 2 -64.81 35.10 -53.66
CA MET A 2 -64.26 35.26 -55.02
C MET A 2 -62.75 35.03 -55.22
N TRP A 3 -62.32 33.92 -55.83
CA TRP A 3 -62.35 33.58 -57.29
C TRP A 3 -61.34 34.36 -58.15
N GLY A 4 -60.62 33.62 -59.01
CA GLY A 4 -59.91 34.15 -60.18
C GLY A 4 -58.62 33.38 -60.52
N ASN A 5 -58.70 32.14 -61.02
CA ASN A 5 -58.75 31.74 -62.44
C ASN A 5 -57.53 32.13 -63.30
N GLY A 6 -56.94 31.10 -63.93
CA GLY A 6 -55.93 31.24 -64.98
C GLY A 6 -55.61 29.89 -65.64
N GLN A 7 -56.58 29.33 -66.36
CA GLN A 7 -56.40 28.16 -67.24
C GLN A 7 -55.43 28.45 -68.39
N ARG A 8 -54.69 27.42 -68.84
CA ARG A 8 -54.55 26.94 -70.25
C ARG A 8 -53.40 25.92 -70.29
N LEU A 9 -53.68 24.63 -70.51
CA LEU A 9 -53.77 23.97 -71.83
C LEU A 9 -52.46 24.19 -72.63
N LEU A 10 -51.69 23.18 -73.05
CA LEU A 10 -52.06 21.98 -73.77
C LEU A 10 -50.94 20.92 -73.73
N SER A 11 -51.37 19.66 -73.85
CA SER A 11 -50.79 18.56 -74.64
C SER A 11 -49.26 18.37 -74.67
N SER A 12 -48.82 17.17 -74.30
CA SER A 12 -48.61 16.08 -75.25
C SER A 12 -47.51 15.13 -74.75
N PHE A 13 -47.54 13.94 -75.32
CA PHE A 13 -46.51 12.91 -75.31
C PHE A 13 -46.36 12.01 -74.09
N ALA A 14 -46.92 10.82 -74.30
CA ALA A 14 -46.56 9.56 -73.68
C ALA A 14 -45.06 9.38 -73.44
N SER A 15 -44.72 8.72 -72.34
CA SER A 15 -43.93 7.48 -72.41
C SER A 15 -44.00 6.74 -71.09
N ARG A 16 -44.28 5.44 -71.19
CA ARG A 16 -44.11 4.48 -70.10
C ARG A 16 -42.65 4.46 -69.70
N PHE A 17 -42.38 4.65 -68.42
CA PHE A 17 -41.17 4.14 -67.80
C PHE A 17 -41.56 3.32 -66.58
N THR A 18 -41.32 2.02 -66.69
CA THR A 18 -41.35 1.04 -65.60
C THR A 18 -40.15 1.27 -64.68
N PRO A 19 -40.27 1.08 -63.35
CA PRO A 19 -39.15 1.23 -62.44
C PRO A 19 -38.27 -0.03 -62.55
N HIS A 20 -36.96 0.14 -62.76
CA HIS A 20 -35.98 -0.91 -62.48
C HIS A 20 -35.09 -0.42 -61.34
N ALA A 21 -35.46 -0.80 -60.12
CA ALA A 21 -34.66 -0.57 -58.93
C ALA A 21 -33.48 -1.57 -58.91
N SER A 22 -32.34 -1.16 -59.45
CA SER A 22 -31.09 -1.90 -59.27
C SER A 22 -30.50 -1.56 -57.91
N ARG A 23 -30.87 -2.32 -56.87
CA ARG A 23 -30.15 -2.33 -55.60
C ARG A 23 -28.76 -2.95 -55.82
N HIS A 24 -27.73 -2.13 -55.93
CA HIS A 24 -26.36 -2.60 -55.74
C HIS A 24 -26.12 -2.87 -54.25
N THR A 25 -26.35 -4.11 -53.81
CA THR A 25 -25.77 -4.61 -52.56
C THR A 25 -24.27 -4.70 -52.75
N VAL A 26 -23.54 -3.76 -52.16
CA VAL A 26 -22.09 -3.87 -51.98
C VAL A 26 -21.86 -5.09 -51.11
N LEU A 27 -21.41 -6.19 -51.71
CA LEU A 27 -20.98 -7.38 -50.98
C LEU A 27 -19.75 -7.00 -50.16
N ARG A 28 -19.98 -6.64 -48.90
CA ARG A 28 -18.94 -6.38 -47.92
C ARG A 28 -18.24 -7.72 -47.68
N ASN A 29 -17.03 -7.85 -48.21
CA ASN A 29 -16.21 -9.04 -48.09
C ASN A 29 -15.74 -9.15 -46.63
N ALA A 30 -16.58 -9.73 -45.77
CA ALA A 30 -16.25 -9.98 -44.37
C ALA A 30 -15.26 -11.13 -44.32
N ARG A 31 -13.97 -10.81 -44.41
CA ARG A 31 -12.89 -11.76 -44.14
C ARG A 31 -12.94 -12.08 -42.64
N GLY A 32 -13.33 -13.30 -42.31
CA GLY A 32 -13.26 -13.83 -40.94
C GLY A 32 -11.81 -14.06 -40.52
N PHE A 33 -11.54 -13.94 -39.23
CA PHE A 33 -10.25 -14.29 -38.65
C PHE A 33 -9.97 -15.79 -38.83
N THR A 34 -8.72 -16.13 -39.09
CA THR A 34 -8.29 -17.52 -39.18
C THR A 34 -7.99 -18.07 -37.79
N PHE A 35 -8.16 -19.39 -37.58
CA PHE A 35 -7.80 -20.04 -36.31
C PHE A 35 -6.32 -19.79 -35.94
N ILE A 36 -5.43 -19.82 -36.93
CA ILE A 36 -4.00 -19.62 -36.73
C ILE A 36 -3.67 -18.23 -36.18
N GLU A 37 -4.41 -17.20 -36.61
CA GLU A 37 -4.22 -15.82 -36.17
C GLU A 37 -4.54 -15.64 -34.69
N ILE A 38 -5.61 -16.28 -34.21
CA ILE A 38 -5.95 -16.28 -32.78
C ILE A 38 -4.96 -17.14 -31.98
N MET A 39 -4.49 -18.27 -32.52
CA MET A 39 -3.50 -19.12 -31.84
C MET A 39 -2.17 -18.39 -31.58
N VAL A 40 -1.67 -17.64 -32.55
CA VAL A 40 -0.43 -16.87 -32.39
C VAL A 40 -0.60 -15.77 -31.34
N VAL A 41 -1.76 -15.08 -31.33
CA VAL A 41 -2.04 -14.03 -30.34
C VAL A 41 -2.07 -14.59 -28.92
N VAL A 42 -2.78 -15.70 -28.67
CA VAL A 42 -2.84 -16.29 -27.32
C VAL A 42 -1.50 -16.86 -26.87
N ALA A 43 -0.67 -17.36 -27.81
CA ALA A 43 0.68 -17.82 -27.50
C ALA A 43 1.59 -16.66 -27.05
N ILE A 44 1.54 -15.51 -27.74
CA ILE A 44 2.29 -14.32 -27.34
C ILE A 44 1.80 -13.81 -25.97
N LEU A 45 0.48 -13.78 -25.74
CA LEU A 45 -0.09 -13.38 -24.45
C LEU A 45 0.34 -14.31 -23.31
N ALA A 46 0.43 -15.63 -23.54
CA ALA A 46 0.90 -16.58 -22.54
C ALA A 46 2.38 -16.35 -22.17
N ILE A 47 3.24 -16.06 -23.16
CA ILE A 47 4.66 -15.72 -22.92
C ILE A 47 4.78 -14.40 -22.15
N LEU A 48 4.05 -13.36 -22.57
CA LEU A 48 4.08 -12.05 -21.88
C LEU A 48 3.56 -12.17 -20.45
N ALA A 49 2.48 -12.91 -20.22
CA ALA A 49 1.94 -13.14 -18.89
C ALA A 49 2.96 -13.82 -17.96
N ALA A 50 3.76 -14.77 -18.47
CA ALA A 50 4.82 -15.42 -17.70
C ALA A 50 5.97 -14.47 -17.30
N LEU A 51 6.24 -13.43 -18.09
CA LEU A 51 7.38 -12.52 -17.86
C LEU A 51 7.07 -11.32 -16.97
N VAL A 52 5.81 -10.88 -16.91
CA VAL A 52 5.43 -9.63 -16.21
C VAL A 52 5.22 -9.83 -14.70
N ILE A 53 5.04 -11.07 -14.22
CA ILE A 53 4.66 -11.36 -12.83
C ILE A 53 5.76 -11.04 -11.78
N PRO A 54 7.04 -11.39 -11.93
CA PRO A 54 7.90 -11.50 -10.75
C PRO A 54 8.83 -10.29 -10.57
N ARG A 55 8.33 -9.09 -10.20
CA ARG A 55 9.23 -7.94 -9.88
C ARG A 55 8.83 -6.98 -8.75
N ILE A 56 7.83 -7.28 -7.92
CA ILE A 56 7.34 -6.30 -6.93
C ILE A 56 7.73 -6.65 -5.47
N MET A 57 7.99 -7.92 -5.14
CA MET A 57 8.11 -8.34 -3.73
C MET A 57 9.40 -7.91 -3.02
N GLY A 58 10.58 -7.93 -3.65
CA GLY A 58 11.83 -7.68 -2.92
C GLY A 58 12.10 -6.23 -2.49
N ARG A 59 11.69 -5.23 -3.30
CA ARG A 59 11.98 -3.82 -3.01
C ARG A 59 11.10 -3.22 -1.91
N THR A 60 9.93 -3.81 -1.68
CA THR A 60 9.03 -3.34 -0.62
C THR A 60 9.55 -3.68 0.76
N ASP A 61 10.29 -4.79 0.90
CA ASP A 61 10.67 -5.29 2.22
C ASP A 61 11.86 -4.53 2.81
N ASP A 62 12.87 -4.21 2.01
CA ASP A 62 13.99 -3.36 2.45
C ASP A 62 13.50 -1.94 2.85
N ALA A 63 12.55 -1.41 2.09
CA ALA A 63 11.93 -0.12 2.39
C ALA A 63 11.14 -0.17 3.72
N LYS A 64 10.39 -1.26 3.95
CA LYS A 64 9.72 -1.52 5.23
C LYS A 64 10.74 -1.62 6.36
N ARG A 65 11.79 -2.45 6.22
CA ARG A 65 12.84 -2.57 7.26
C ARG A 65 13.46 -1.21 7.60
N THR A 66 13.79 -0.41 6.59
CA THR A 66 14.33 0.94 6.77
C THR A 66 13.32 1.86 7.50
N ALA A 67 12.04 1.82 7.10
CA ALA A 67 10.99 2.59 7.77
C ALA A 67 10.84 2.19 9.25
N ALA A 68 10.89 0.89 9.55
CA ALA A 68 10.83 0.38 10.92
C ALA A 68 12.02 0.88 11.74
N LYS A 69 13.24 0.86 11.20
CA LYS A 69 14.45 1.40 11.86
C LYS A 69 14.30 2.89 12.19
N VAL A 70 13.79 3.69 11.24
CA VAL A 70 13.55 5.13 11.45
C VAL A 70 12.49 5.36 12.52
N GLN A 71 11.39 4.60 12.49
CA GLN A 71 10.34 4.68 13.51
C GLN A 71 10.87 4.32 14.91
N ILE A 72 11.69 3.26 15.03
CA ILE A 72 12.35 2.90 16.29
C ILE A 72 13.21 4.06 16.79
N ARG A 73 14.07 4.66 15.96
CA ARG A 73 14.91 5.82 16.36
C ARG A 73 14.06 7.01 16.83
N ASN A 74 12.92 7.27 16.19
CA ASN A 74 12.00 8.33 16.63
C ASN A 74 11.40 8.01 18.02
N ILE A 75 11.04 6.75 18.28
CA ILE A 75 10.55 6.31 19.59
C ILE A 75 11.66 6.40 20.64
N GLU A 76 12.89 6.04 20.31
CA GLU A 76 14.05 6.19 21.21
C GLU A 76 14.27 7.65 21.61
N GLY A 77 14.17 8.59 20.67
CA GLY A 77 14.25 10.02 20.98
C GLY A 77 13.15 10.48 21.96
N ALA A 78 11.92 9.98 21.79
CA ALA A 78 10.82 10.26 22.71
C ALA A 78 11.06 9.64 24.11
N LEU A 79 11.59 8.42 24.18
CA LEU A 79 11.97 7.77 25.44
C LEU A 79 13.09 8.52 26.17
N GLN A 80 14.10 8.98 25.43
CA GLN A 80 15.19 9.78 25.99
C GLN A 80 14.65 11.08 26.61
N LEU A 81 13.73 11.77 25.91
CA LEU A 81 13.09 12.96 26.44
C LEU A 81 12.22 12.64 27.68
N TYR A 82 11.51 11.51 27.68
CA TYR A 82 10.78 11.05 28.87
C TYR A 82 11.72 10.83 30.06
N LYS A 83 12.86 10.17 29.86
CA LYS A 83 13.87 9.95 30.90
C LYS A 83 14.51 11.25 31.36
N LEU A 84 14.72 12.22 30.47
CA LEU A 84 15.27 13.53 30.81
C LEU A 84 14.37 14.26 31.81
N ASP A 85 13.07 14.25 31.58
CA ASP A 85 12.10 14.93 32.45
C ASP A 85 11.85 14.16 33.76
N ASN A 86 11.75 12.84 33.69
CA ASN A 86 11.24 12.00 34.77
C ASN A 86 12.32 11.20 35.51
N GLY A 87 13.56 11.19 35.00
CA GLY A 87 14.72 10.49 35.55
C GLY A 87 14.78 8.99 35.21
N VAL A 88 13.69 8.40 34.73
CA VAL A 88 13.57 6.97 34.41
C VAL A 88 12.82 6.76 33.10
N TYR A 89 13.07 5.64 32.42
CA TYR A 89 12.23 5.22 31.30
C TYR A 89 10.88 4.69 31.80
N PRO A 90 9.83 4.66 30.96
CA PRO A 90 8.58 3.98 31.29
C PRO A 90 8.81 2.51 31.64
N SER A 91 8.05 1.96 32.58
CA SER A 91 8.10 0.52 32.87
C SER A 91 7.45 -0.29 31.74
N THR A 92 7.70 -1.60 31.68
CA THR A 92 7.03 -2.49 30.73
C THR A 92 5.50 -2.45 30.86
N GLU A 93 4.97 -2.28 32.07
CA GLU A 93 3.53 -2.16 32.33
C GLU A 93 2.93 -0.85 31.78
N GLN A 94 3.69 0.24 31.88
CA GLN A 94 3.31 1.52 31.28
C GLN A 94 3.41 1.47 29.75
N GLY A 95 4.44 0.78 29.25
CA GLY A 95 4.71 0.61 27.84
C GLY A 95 5.00 1.93 27.10
N LEU A 96 4.96 1.86 25.77
CA LEU A 96 5.12 3.06 24.93
C LEU A 96 3.95 4.04 25.05
N LYS A 97 2.81 3.62 25.60
CA LYS A 97 1.64 4.50 25.81
C LYS A 97 1.98 5.69 26.73
N ALA A 98 2.91 5.51 27.66
CA ALA A 98 3.41 6.60 28.51
C ALA A 98 4.06 7.77 27.74
N LEU A 99 4.41 7.56 26.46
CA LEU A 99 4.92 8.61 25.58
C LEU A 99 3.81 9.49 25.00
N VAL A 100 2.57 9.00 24.93
CA VAL A 100 1.44 9.74 24.35
C VAL A 100 0.55 10.31 25.44
N GLU A 101 0.24 9.49 26.45
CA GLU A 101 -0.63 9.84 27.56
C GLU A 101 0.10 9.68 28.89
N LYS A 102 -0.35 10.44 29.89
CA LYS A 102 0.22 10.34 31.24
C LYS A 102 -0.12 8.96 31.81
N PRO A 103 0.87 8.16 32.21
CA PRO A 103 0.59 6.83 32.74
C PRO A 103 -0.15 6.90 34.07
N SER A 104 -1.14 6.02 34.23
CA SER A 104 -1.96 5.86 35.44
C SER A 104 -1.54 4.64 36.28
N VAL A 105 -0.68 3.78 35.73
CA VAL A 105 -0.18 2.55 36.35
C VAL A 105 1.32 2.66 36.64
N GLY A 106 1.80 1.89 37.61
CA GLY A 106 3.19 1.90 38.04
C GLY A 106 3.62 3.22 38.70
N VAL A 107 4.88 3.60 38.51
CA VAL A 107 5.43 4.85 39.08
C VAL A 107 4.97 6.03 38.24
N ILE A 108 4.04 6.83 38.77
CA ILE A 108 3.49 7.99 38.06
C ILE A 108 4.54 9.11 38.02
N PRO A 109 4.97 9.56 36.83
CA PRO A 109 5.92 10.64 36.66
C PRO A 109 5.36 11.97 37.19
N LYS A 110 6.15 12.65 38.03
CA LYS A 110 5.79 13.97 38.58
C LYS A 110 5.93 15.10 37.55
N LYS A 111 6.89 14.98 36.63
CA LYS A 111 7.28 16.01 35.65
C LYS A 111 6.87 15.65 34.22
N TRP A 112 5.84 14.82 34.06
CA TRP A 112 5.39 14.41 32.73
C TRP A 112 4.96 15.62 31.90
N LYS A 113 5.54 15.75 30.70
CA LYS A 113 5.32 16.88 29.81
C LYS A 113 3.87 16.92 29.31
N ILE A 114 3.18 18.05 29.54
CA ILE A 114 1.82 18.28 29.02
C ILE A 114 1.83 18.16 27.49
N GLY A 115 0.96 17.31 26.94
CA GLY A 115 0.89 16.99 25.51
C GLY A 115 1.75 15.80 25.07
N GLY A 116 2.53 15.20 25.98
CA GLY A 116 3.30 13.99 25.74
C GLY A 116 4.63 14.21 25.01
N TYR A 117 5.27 13.08 24.73
CA TYR A 117 6.57 12.93 24.07
C TYR A 117 6.42 12.52 22.60
N LEU A 118 5.27 11.97 22.23
CA LEU A 118 4.94 11.56 20.88
C LEU A 118 3.47 11.91 20.58
N PRO A 119 3.13 12.42 19.38
CA PRO A 119 1.75 12.79 19.06
C PRO A 119 0.80 11.58 18.99
N LYS A 120 1.29 10.45 18.47
CA LYS A 120 0.61 9.15 18.46
C LYS A 120 1.64 8.05 18.36
N LEU A 121 1.31 6.85 18.82
CA LEU A 121 2.15 5.68 18.59
C LEU A 121 2.07 5.26 17.11
N PRO A 122 3.21 5.16 16.40
CA PRO A 122 3.21 4.54 15.09
C PRO A 122 3.02 3.03 15.22
N GLU A 123 2.39 2.46 14.21
CA GLU A 123 2.48 1.04 13.92
C GLU A 123 3.72 0.80 13.06
N ASP A 124 4.27 -0.41 13.15
CA ASP A 124 5.36 -0.80 12.28
C ASP A 124 4.87 -0.95 10.82
N PRO A 125 5.78 -1.12 9.84
CA PRO A 125 5.43 -1.21 8.42
C PRO A 125 4.60 -2.43 8.02
N TRP A 126 4.40 -3.37 8.95
CA TRP A 126 3.53 -4.54 8.81
C TRP A 126 2.23 -4.40 9.62
N GLN A 127 1.93 -3.18 10.10
CA GLN A 127 0.73 -2.83 10.86
C GLN A 127 0.67 -3.48 12.25
N ASN A 128 1.81 -3.93 12.77
CA ASN A 128 1.91 -4.47 14.10
C ASN A 128 2.32 -3.38 15.11
N PRO A 129 1.82 -3.43 16.36
CA PRO A 129 2.28 -2.52 17.40
C PRO A 129 3.72 -2.88 17.83
N TYR A 130 4.55 -1.86 17.99
CA TYR A 130 5.88 -2.02 18.58
C TYR A 130 5.80 -2.63 19.99
N LYS A 131 6.63 -3.63 20.26
CA LYS A 131 6.79 -4.17 21.60
C LYS A 131 7.90 -3.41 22.32
N TYR A 132 7.70 -3.20 23.61
CA TYR A 132 8.62 -2.48 24.47
C TYR A 132 8.77 -3.20 25.80
N VAL A 133 10.02 -3.34 26.25
CA VAL A 133 10.37 -3.97 27.52
C VAL A 133 11.49 -3.18 28.20
N SER A 134 11.35 -2.96 29.50
CA SER A 134 12.34 -2.28 30.34
C SER A 134 12.48 -3.01 31.68
N PRO A 135 13.66 -3.57 32.02
CA PRO A 135 14.91 -3.53 31.26
C PRO A 135 14.90 -4.41 29.99
N SER A 136 15.92 -4.29 29.12
CA SER A 136 16.02 -5.11 27.90
C SER A 136 16.01 -6.61 28.23
N GLN A 137 15.39 -7.44 27.39
CA GLN A 137 15.39 -8.89 27.60
C GLN A 137 16.72 -9.53 27.18
N LYS A 138 17.39 -9.00 26.15
CA LYS A 138 18.71 -9.48 25.75
C LYS A 138 19.73 -9.32 26.87
N ARG A 139 20.55 -10.36 27.08
CA ARG A 139 21.57 -10.43 28.14
C ARG A 139 22.97 -10.46 27.55
N THR A 140 23.90 -9.82 28.24
CA THR A 140 25.34 -9.98 28.01
C THR A 140 25.80 -11.39 28.45
N PRO A 141 27.00 -11.84 28.05
CA PRO A 141 27.58 -13.09 28.54
C PRO A 141 27.70 -13.15 30.08
N SER A 142 27.77 -12.00 30.74
CA SER A 142 27.79 -11.86 32.21
C SER A 142 26.40 -11.87 32.87
N GLY A 143 25.31 -12.04 32.10
CA GLY A 143 23.92 -12.07 32.59
C GLY A 143 23.28 -10.71 32.85
N THR A 144 23.96 -9.61 32.53
CA THR A 144 23.46 -8.24 32.68
C THR A 144 22.56 -7.87 31.49
N PRO A 145 21.49 -7.07 31.63
CA PRO A 145 20.73 -6.58 30.48
C PRO A 145 21.65 -5.84 29.49
N LEU A 146 21.47 -6.08 28.19
CA LEU A 146 22.28 -5.46 27.14
C LEU A 146 21.96 -3.97 26.97
N GLY A 147 20.77 -3.53 27.37
CA GLY A 147 20.36 -2.12 27.38
C GLY A 147 19.33 -1.80 28.47
N ASP A 148 19.11 -0.50 28.69
CA ASP A 148 18.12 0.00 29.64
C ASP A 148 16.68 -0.39 29.26
N TYR A 149 16.43 -0.56 27.95
CA TYR A 149 15.15 -0.98 27.39
C TYR A 149 15.39 -1.65 26.02
N GLU A 150 14.37 -2.31 25.51
CA GLU A 150 14.35 -2.90 24.18
C GLU A 150 13.03 -2.56 23.48
N ILE A 151 13.13 -2.06 22.25
CA ILE A 151 12.00 -1.84 21.34
C ILE A 151 12.17 -2.83 20.19
N MET A 152 11.11 -3.56 19.83
CA MET A 152 11.12 -4.49 18.72
C MET A 152 9.88 -4.34 17.81
N SER A 153 10.11 -4.45 16.51
CA SER A 153 9.11 -4.79 15.51
C SER A 153 9.27 -6.27 15.16
N LEU A 154 8.16 -7.00 15.19
CA LEU A 154 8.08 -8.44 14.95
C LEU A 154 8.10 -8.80 13.46
N GLY A 155 8.43 -7.84 12.59
CA GLY A 155 8.53 -8.08 11.16
C GLY A 155 7.22 -8.56 10.52
N THR A 156 7.38 -9.41 9.49
CA THR A 156 6.28 -9.85 8.62
C THR A 156 5.40 -10.92 9.26
N ASP A 157 5.97 -11.79 10.09
CA ASP A 157 5.27 -12.90 10.73
C ASP A 157 4.56 -12.49 12.04
N GLY A 158 4.99 -11.39 12.67
CA GLY A 158 4.35 -10.90 13.88
C GLY A 158 4.64 -11.77 15.10
N GLU A 159 5.66 -12.62 15.01
CA GLU A 159 6.12 -13.50 16.08
C GLU A 159 7.50 -13.06 16.58
N VAL A 160 7.89 -13.49 17.79
CA VAL A 160 9.21 -13.17 18.31
C VAL A 160 10.24 -14.11 17.67
N GLY A 161 11.27 -13.55 17.05
CA GLY A 161 12.38 -14.28 16.45
C GLY A 161 12.42 -14.13 14.94
N GLY A 162 12.44 -15.27 14.24
CA GLY A 162 12.51 -15.32 12.79
C GLY A 162 13.91 -15.12 12.20
N GLU A 163 14.05 -15.49 10.92
CA GLU A 163 15.26 -15.32 10.11
C GLU A 163 14.93 -14.61 8.79
N GLY A 164 15.94 -13.96 8.19
CA GLY A 164 15.78 -13.26 6.92
C GLY A 164 14.69 -12.19 6.97
N ILE A 165 13.67 -12.31 6.12
CA ILE A 165 12.54 -11.36 6.05
C ILE A 165 11.68 -11.34 7.32
N ASN A 166 11.68 -12.43 8.07
CA ASN A 166 10.95 -12.58 9.32
C ASN A 166 11.77 -12.16 10.55
N ALA A 167 13.05 -11.82 10.37
CA ALA A 167 13.88 -11.44 11.51
C ALA A 167 13.40 -10.14 12.16
N ASP A 168 13.24 -10.17 13.48
CA ASP A 168 12.94 -9.02 14.34
C ASP A 168 13.89 -7.84 14.12
N ILE A 169 13.31 -6.65 14.08
CA ILE A 169 14.06 -5.39 14.06
C ILE A 169 13.99 -4.79 15.46
N THR A 170 15.15 -4.72 16.11
CA THR A 170 15.28 -4.20 17.48
C THR A 170 16.16 -2.96 17.51
N ASN A 171 16.02 -2.14 18.56
CA ASN A 171 16.93 -1.02 18.73
C ASN A 171 18.41 -1.43 18.92
N LEU A 172 18.66 -2.68 19.31
CA LEU A 172 20.00 -3.24 19.55
C LEU A 172 20.68 -3.76 18.26
N ASN A 173 19.96 -3.87 17.15
CA ASN A 173 20.47 -4.37 15.86
C ASN A 173 20.26 -3.42 14.67
N LEU A 174 19.92 -2.14 14.91
CA LEU A 174 19.60 -1.19 13.83
C LEU A 174 20.68 -1.05 12.75
N ASP A 175 21.96 -1.13 13.14
CA ASP A 175 23.11 -0.88 12.27
C ASP A 175 23.85 -2.17 11.85
N LYS A 176 23.30 -3.36 12.12
CA LYS A 176 23.99 -4.65 11.93
C LYS A 176 23.74 -5.36 10.60
N ASP A 177 23.19 -4.66 9.60
CA ASP A 177 22.86 -5.22 8.27
C ASP A 177 23.82 -4.74 7.18
#